data_AF-A0A067DE74-F1
#
_entry.id   AF-A0A067DE74-F1
#
_cell.length_a   1.000
_cell.length_b   1.000
_cell.length_c   1.000
_cell.angle_alpha   90.00
_cell.angle_beta   90.00
_cell.angle_gamma   90.00
#
_symmetry.space_group_name_H-M   'P 1'
#
loop_
_entity.id
_entity.type
_entity.pdbx_description
1 polymer ?
#
loop_
_entity_poly.entity_id
_entity_poly.type
_entity_poly.pdbx_seq_one_letter_code
_entity_poly.pdbx_strand_id
1 'polypeptide(L)'
;MKVSNLELVFTCTYGPMSFLNGKVVIKLSLEGHKSRSKALKIAVRVSGVESVALKGDDRSQIEVTGDGMDPVLLTSLLRKTMRFAELLTVINLKPKIM
;
A
#
# COMPACT_ATOMS: atom_id res chain seq x y z
N MET A 1 -18.86 -15.36 13.32
CA MET A 1 -18.31 -14.12 12.69
C MET A 1 -16.86 -14.00 13.10
N LYS A 2 -15.92 -14.17 12.16
CA LYS A 2 -14.48 -14.13 12.42
C LYS A 2 -14.08 -12.65 12.53
N VAL A 3 -13.73 -12.23 13.74
CA VAL A 3 -13.39 -10.85 14.07
C VAL A 3 -11.98 -10.56 13.51
N SER A 4 -11.88 -10.02 12.30
CA SER A 4 -10.63 -9.48 11.77
C SER A 4 -10.45 -8.04 12.26
N ASN A 5 -9.87 -8.02 13.45
CA ASN A 5 -9.54 -6.95 14.38
C ASN A 5 -8.46 -5.99 13.81
N LEU A 6 -8.78 -5.09 12.88
CA LEU A 6 -7.82 -4.05 12.45
C LEU A 6 -8.40 -2.67 12.07
N GLU A 7 -9.72 -2.52 11.94
CA GLU A 7 -10.32 -1.21 11.61
C GLU A 7 -10.66 -0.34 12.83
N LEU A 8 -10.54 -0.85 14.07
CA LEU A 8 -11.16 -0.20 15.22
C LEU A 8 -10.23 0.59 16.17
N VAL A 9 -8.96 0.80 15.83
CA VAL A 9 -8.01 1.52 16.72
C VAL A 9 -7.49 2.85 16.15
N PHE A 10 -7.65 3.15 14.87
CA PHE A 10 -6.92 4.28 14.25
C PHE A 10 -7.65 5.63 14.20
N THR A 11 -8.92 5.75 14.60
CA THR A 11 -9.63 7.04 14.51
C THR A 11 -9.67 7.88 15.80
N CYS A 12 -9.14 7.41 16.94
CA CYS A 12 -9.35 8.14 18.21
C CYS A 12 -8.12 8.70 18.93
N THR A 13 -6.88 8.46 18.52
CA THR A 13 -5.74 9.16 19.13
C THR A 13 -4.59 9.29 18.13
N TYR A 14 -3.97 10.47 18.08
CA TYR A 14 -2.80 10.87 17.27
C TYR A 14 -3.13 11.33 15.85
N GLY A 15 -2.73 12.57 15.54
CA GLY A 15 -3.06 13.31 14.32
C GLY A 15 -2.59 12.65 13.01
N PRO A 16 -2.68 13.36 11.87
CA PRO A 16 -2.38 12.78 10.56
C PRO A 16 -0.91 12.37 10.53
N MET A 17 -0.63 11.07 10.74
CA MET A 17 0.72 10.52 10.70
C MET A 17 1.08 10.32 9.22
N SER A 18 1.27 11.42 8.51
CA SER A 18 1.83 11.42 7.16
C SER A 18 3.26 10.90 7.24
N PHE A 19 3.51 9.74 6.64
CA PHE A 19 4.85 9.19 6.51
C PHE A 19 5.67 10.10 5.59
N LEU A 20 6.67 10.81 6.12
CA LEU A 20 7.56 11.70 5.33
C LEU A 20 8.43 10.98 4.29
N ASN A 21 8.62 9.68 4.45
CA ASN A 21 9.18 8.81 3.43
C ASN A 21 8.95 7.38 3.91
N GLY A 22 8.41 6.54 3.05
CA GLY A 22 8.19 5.15 3.41
C GLY A 22 8.31 4.22 2.24
N LYS A 23 8.31 2.94 2.57
CA LYS A 23 8.18 1.85 1.62
C LYS A 23 7.12 0.88 2.12
N VAL A 24 6.18 0.56 1.26
CA VAL A 24 5.04 -0.31 1.56
C VAL A 24 5.06 -1.48 0.59
N VAL A 25 4.93 -2.69 1.10
CA VAL A 25 4.85 -3.91 0.29
C VAL A 25 3.47 -4.53 0.49
N ILE A 26 2.74 -4.69 -0.60
CA ILE A 26 1.37 -5.21 -0.62
C ILE A 26 1.32 -6.43 -1.53
N LYS A 27 0.83 -7.55 -1.02
CA LYS A 27 0.55 -8.75 -1.81
C LYS A 27 -0.84 -8.64 -2.42
N LEU A 28 -0.92 -8.87 -3.72
CA LEU A 28 -2.14 -8.87 -4.51
C LEU A 28 -2.31 -10.21 -5.19
N SER A 29 -3.53 -10.74 -5.18
CA SER A 29 -3.89 -11.86 -6.04
C SER A 29 -4.30 -11.31 -7.40
N LEU A 30 -3.36 -11.29 -8.35
CA LEU A 30 -3.56 -10.73 -9.70
C LEU A 30 -3.60 -11.87 -10.72
N GLU A 31 -4.80 -12.23 -11.14
CA GLU A 31 -4.98 -13.12 -12.30
C GLU A 31 -4.93 -12.27 -13.59
N GLY A 32 -3.84 -12.43 -14.35
CA GLY A 32 -3.70 -11.84 -15.70
C GLY A 32 -3.01 -10.48 -15.80
N HIS A 33 -2.76 -10.04 -17.05
CA HIS A 33 -2.02 -8.80 -17.35
C HIS A 33 -2.86 -7.53 -17.13
N LYS A 34 -4.18 -7.60 -17.39
CA LYS A 34 -5.08 -6.44 -17.26
C LYS A 34 -5.23 -5.97 -15.81
N SER A 35 -5.30 -6.91 -14.86
CA SER A 35 -5.38 -6.62 -13.43
C SER A 35 -4.09 -5.96 -12.92
N ARG A 36 -2.92 -6.45 -13.36
CA ARG A 36 -1.60 -5.84 -13.05
C ARG A 36 -1.51 -4.38 -13.48
N SER A 37 -1.84 -4.06 -14.74
CA SER A 37 -1.83 -2.67 -15.20
C SER A 37 -2.81 -1.79 -14.44
N LYS A 38 -3.97 -2.32 -14.01
CA LYS A 38 -4.96 -1.57 -13.23
C LYS A 38 -4.47 -1.32 -11.80
N ALA A 39 -3.81 -2.30 -11.18
CA ALA A 39 -3.20 -2.16 -9.85
C ALA A 39 -2.14 -1.05 -9.86
N LEU A 40 -1.25 -1.07 -10.85
CA LEU A 40 -0.20 -0.08 -10.99
C LEU A 40 -0.78 1.33 -11.19
N LYS A 41 -1.79 1.48 -12.06
CA LYS A 41 -2.47 2.76 -12.29
C LYS A 41 -3.10 3.34 -11.03
N ILE A 42 -3.58 2.50 -10.13
CA ILE A 42 -4.17 2.95 -8.86
C ILE A 42 -3.09 3.33 -7.87
N ALA A 43 -2.04 2.51 -7.75
CA ALA A 43 -0.92 2.82 -6.87
C ALA A 43 -0.29 4.18 -7.22
N VAL A 44 -0.06 4.46 -8.51
CA VAL A 44 0.47 5.75 -8.98
C VAL A 44 -0.53 6.91 -8.82
N ARG A 45 -1.84 6.63 -8.73
CA ARG A 45 -2.86 7.67 -8.49
C ARG A 45 -2.92 8.15 -7.05
N VAL A 46 -2.30 7.43 -6.11
CA VAL A 46 -2.28 7.83 -4.70
C VAL A 46 -1.31 9.00 -4.52
N SER A 47 -1.76 10.02 -3.77
CA SER A 47 -0.91 11.17 -3.46
C SER A 47 0.28 10.74 -2.61
N GLY A 48 1.45 11.29 -2.94
CA GLY A 48 2.69 10.97 -2.24
C GLY A 48 3.43 9.73 -2.74
N VAL A 49 2.95 9.06 -3.80
CA VAL A 49 3.67 7.93 -4.41
C VAL A 49 4.73 8.44 -5.39
N GLU A 50 5.98 8.06 -5.15
CA GLU A 50 7.12 8.40 -6.00
C GLU A 50 7.47 7.25 -6.95
N SER A 51 7.41 6.01 -6.46
CA SER A 51 7.77 4.83 -7.24
C SER A 51 6.88 3.64 -6.91
N VAL A 52 6.58 2.84 -7.92
CA VAL A 52 5.81 1.61 -7.81
C VAL A 52 6.51 0.52 -8.60
N ALA A 53 6.82 -0.59 -7.94
CA ALA A 53 7.45 -1.75 -8.55
C ALA A 53 6.61 -3.01 -8.31
N LEU A 54 6.44 -3.82 -9.35
CA LEU A 54 5.89 -5.17 -9.22
C LEU A 54 7.03 -6.13 -8.85
N LYS A 55 6.84 -6.90 -7.77
CA LYS A 55 7.79 -7.90 -7.25
C LYS A 55 7.12 -9.26 -7.03
N GLY A 56 7.97 -10.26 -6.73
CA GLY A 56 7.61 -11.68 -6.64
C GLY A 56 7.71 -12.37 -8.00
N ASP A 57 8.06 -13.66 -8.01
CA ASP A 57 8.18 -14.47 -9.23
C ASP A 57 6.89 -14.41 -10.07
N ASP A 58 5.73 -14.45 -9.40
CA ASP A 58 4.42 -14.38 -10.03
C ASP A 58 3.91 -12.94 -10.26
N ARG A 59 4.72 -11.91 -9.96
CA ARG A 59 4.32 -10.49 -9.97
C ARG A 59 3.08 -10.22 -9.11
N SER A 60 2.98 -10.95 -8.00
CA SER A 60 1.89 -10.91 -7.04
C SER A 60 2.15 -9.93 -5.89
N GLN A 61 3.25 -9.19 -5.90
CA GLN A 61 3.56 -8.18 -4.90
C GLN A 61 3.77 -6.83 -5.56
N ILE A 62 3.33 -5.76 -4.90
CA ILE A 62 3.59 -4.40 -5.29
C ILE A 62 4.34 -3.72 -4.15
N GLU A 63 5.51 -3.18 -4.49
CA GLU A 63 6.30 -2.31 -3.65
C GLU A 63 6.00 -0.87 -4.06
N VAL A 64 5.57 -0.06 -3.10
CA VAL A 64 5.28 1.37 -3.28
C VAL A 64 6.21 2.15 -2.37
N THR A 65 6.91 3.12 -2.94
CA THR A 65 7.79 4.04 -2.22
C THR A 65 7.32 5.47 -2.45
N GLY A 66 7.36 6.29 -1.43
CA GLY A 66 6.85 7.65 -1.52
C GLY A 66 6.91 8.44 -0.22
N ASP A 67 6.67 9.74 -0.34
CA ASP A 67 6.59 10.72 0.75
C ASP A 67 5.14 11.22 0.87
N GLY A 68 4.59 11.16 2.08
CA GLY A 68 3.23 11.58 2.39
C GLY A 68 2.16 10.55 2.06
N MET A 69 2.55 9.30 1.78
CA MET A 69 1.61 8.24 1.40
C MET A 69 0.90 7.60 2.60
N ASP A 70 -0.40 7.38 2.44
CA ASP A 70 -1.23 6.67 3.42
C ASP A 70 -1.36 5.18 3.03
N PRO A 71 -0.75 4.25 3.78
CA PRO A 71 -0.84 2.82 3.49
C PRO A 71 -2.26 2.26 3.66
N VAL A 72 -3.09 2.85 4.52
CA VAL A 72 -4.49 2.42 4.75
C VAL A 72 -5.35 2.79 3.55
N LEU A 73 -5.25 4.03 3.08
CA LEU A 73 -5.94 4.47 1.86
C LEU A 73 -5.49 3.66 0.64
N LEU A 74 -4.19 3.45 0.48
CA LEU A 74 -3.62 2.67 -0.62
C LEU A 74 -4.15 1.22 -0.61
N THR A 75 -4.13 0.56 0.55
CA THR A 75 -4.64 -0.82 0.70
C THR A 75 -6.14 -0.88 0.42
N SER A 76 -6.90 0.13 0.87
CA SER A 76 -8.34 0.23 0.63
C SER A 76 -8.69 0.40 -0.86
N LEU A 77 -7.95 1.24 -1.58
CA LEU A 77 -8.13 1.43 -3.02
C LEU A 77 -7.78 0.16 -3.81
N LEU A 78 -6.74 -0.55 -3.38
CA LEU A 78 -6.39 -1.84 -3.96
C LEU A 78 -7.45 -2.90 -3.68
N ARG A 79 -8.02 -2.98 -2.47
CA ARG A 79 -9.15 -3.87 -2.15
C ARG A 79 -10.42 -3.59 -2.95
N LYS A 80 -10.69 -2.33 -3.27
CA LYS A 80 -11.84 -1.97 -4.13
C LYS A 80 -11.70 -2.48 -5.55
N THR A 81 -10.47 -2.67 -6.01
CA THR A 81 -10.20 -2.94 -7.43
C THR A 81 -9.70 -4.36 -7.66
N MET A 82 -9.02 -4.92 -6.67
CA MET A 82 -8.49 -6.27 -6.64
C MET A 82 -9.30 -7.07 -5.64
N ARG A 83 -9.69 -8.29 -6.03
CA ARG A 83 -10.49 -9.17 -5.17
C ARG A 83 -9.76 -9.47 -3.84
N PHE A 84 -8.44 -9.42 -3.82
CA PHE A 84 -7.64 -9.65 -2.63
C PHE A 84 -6.39 -8.76 -2.60
N ALA A 85 -6.20 -8.07 -1.46
CA ALA A 85 -5.01 -7.28 -1.16
C ALA A 85 -4.65 -7.40 0.33
N GLU A 86 -3.39 -7.76 0.57
CA GLU A 86 -2.82 -8.00 1.88
C GLU A 86 -1.60 -7.10 2.07
N LEU A 87 -1.61 -6.30 3.13
CA LEU A 87 -0.49 -5.47 3.51
C LEU A 87 0.57 -6.35 4.19
N LEU A 88 1.74 -6.48 3.59
CA LEU A 88 2.82 -7.30 4.14
C LEU A 88 3.73 -6.48 5.06
N THR A 89 4.14 -5.30 4.61
CA THR A 89 5.17 -4.52 5.31
C THR A 89 4.99 -3.04 5.06
N VAL A 90 5.20 -2.25 6.11
CA VAL A 90 5.29 -0.80 6.06
C VAL A 90 6.61 -0.40 6.73
N ILE A 91 7.44 0.33 6.02
CA ILE A 91 8.76 0.79 6.47
C ILE A 91 8.73 2.31 6.46
N ASN A 92 8.99 2.94 7.62
CA ASN A 92 9.32 4.36 7.67
C ASN A 92 10.79 4.53 7.29
N LEU A 93 11.05 5.16 6.15
CA LEU A 93 12.40 5.58 5.79
C LEU A 93 12.66 6.88 6.54
N LYS A 94 13.41 6.80 7.65
CA LYS A 94 13.84 8.01 8.36
C LYS A 94 14.77 8.81 7.43
N PRO A 95 14.63 10.14 7.35
CA PRO A 95 15.60 10.96 6.64
C PRO A 95 16.98 10.69 7.23
N LYS A 96 17.94 10.36 6.36
CA LYS A 96 19.32 10.16 6.75
C LYS A 96 19.90 11.54 7.08
N ILE A 97 19.88 11.90 8.35
CA ILE A 97 20.55 13.09 8.86
C ILE A 97 22.05 12.81 8.69
N MET A 98 22.71 13.59 7.83
CA MET A 98 24.17 13.61 7.69
C MET A 98 24.79 14.53 8.73
#